data_AF-A0AAV2U4S3-F1
#
_entry.id   AF-A0AAV2U4S3-F1
#
_cell.length_a   1.000
_cell.length_b   1.000
_cell.length_c   1.000
_cell.angle_alpha   90.00
_cell.angle_beta   90.00
_cell.angle_gamma   90.00
#
_symmetry.space_group_name_H-M   'P 1'
#
loop_
_entity.id
_entity.type
_entity.pdbx_description
1 polymer ?
#
loop_
_entity_poly.entity_id
_entity_poly.type
_entity_poly.pdbx_seq_one_letter_code
_entity_poly.pdbx_strand_id
1 'polypeptide(L)'
;MNSITEEFIKSQIANVEYHQLTGTTITIAVITLKSGFTVTGESACVDPNNFDVEIGNKIAYENAFDKLWQLFGFELKQKIGGDWVYRLHRERSELSERIDALKEFLNSKEIITICEHNVLKQQEKVMSQYLAILDARLAQI
;
A
#
# COMPACT_ATOMS: atom_id res chain seq x y z
N MET A 1 -16.61 -1.44 5.82
CA MET A 1 -16.00 -2.36 6.80
C MET A 1 -14.84 -1.59 7.41
N ASN A 2 -14.83 -1.35 8.73
CA ASN A 2 -13.85 -0.45 9.40
C ASN A 2 -12.84 -1.21 10.27
N SER A 3 -12.77 -2.53 10.11
CA SER A 3 -11.88 -3.41 10.86
C SER A 3 -11.40 -4.54 9.95
N ILE A 4 -10.23 -5.09 10.30
CA ILE A 4 -9.68 -6.32 9.73
C ILE A 4 -10.02 -7.46 10.70
N THR A 5 -10.38 -8.63 10.17
CA THR A 5 -10.60 -9.84 10.98
C THR A 5 -9.62 -10.93 10.57
N GLU A 6 -9.42 -11.90 11.45
CA GLU A 6 -8.54 -13.03 11.18
C GLU A 6 -9.04 -13.85 9.99
N GLU A 7 -10.37 -14.05 9.88
CA GLU A 7 -11.01 -14.76 8.77
C GLU A 7 -10.75 -14.05 7.44
N PHE A 8 -10.80 -12.71 7.44
CA PHE A 8 -10.44 -11.94 6.26
C PHE A 8 -8.99 -12.19 5.87
N ILE A 9 -8.04 -12.07 6.79
CA ILE A 9 -6.61 -12.29 6.49
C ILE A 9 -6.39 -13.70 5.94
N LYS A 10 -6.91 -14.73 6.61
CA LYS A 10 -6.84 -16.12 6.16
C LYS A 10 -7.44 -16.31 4.77
N SER A 11 -8.56 -15.63 4.46
CA SER A 11 -9.18 -15.67 3.13
C SER A 11 -8.29 -15.09 2.02
N GLN A 12 -7.30 -14.28 2.35
CA GLN A 12 -6.35 -13.71 1.37
C GLN A 12 -5.13 -14.58 1.12
N ILE A 13 -4.88 -15.60 1.97
CA ILE A 13 -3.75 -16.51 1.80
C ILE A 13 -4.04 -17.46 0.63
N ALA A 14 -3.10 -17.54 -0.32
CA ALA A 14 -3.15 -18.47 -1.45
C ALA A 14 -2.31 -19.73 -1.19
N ASN A 15 -1.12 -19.57 -0.61
CA ASN A 15 -0.21 -20.67 -0.29
C ASN A 15 0.66 -20.35 0.93
N VAL A 16 1.18 -21.39 1.60
CA VAL A 16 2.19 -21.28 2.65
C VAL A 16 3.27 -22.33 2.40
N GLU A 17 4.52 -21.89 2.30
CA GLU A 17 5.69 -22.75 2.13
C GLU A 17 6.62 -22.62 3.31
N TYR A 18 7.35 -23.69 3.64
CA TYR A 18 8.30 -23.71 4.74
C TYR A 18 9.67 -24.13 4.22
N HIS A 19 10.70 -23.38 4.62
CA HIS A 19 12.08 -23.65 4.28
C HIS A 19 12.93 -23.67 5.54
N GLN A 20 13.45 -24.85 5.89
CA GLN A 20 14.51 -24.95 6.87
C GLN A 20 15.85 -24.66 6.19
N LEU A 21 16.62 -23.72 6.75
CA LEU A 21 17.96 -23.43 6.25
C LEU A 21 18.92 -24.52 6.70
N THR A 22 19.49 -25.25 5.75
CA THR A 22 20.39 -26.39 6.00
C THR A 22 21.58 -26.00 6.87
N GLY A 23 21.89 -26.81 7.88
CA GLY A 23 22.97 -26.54 8.83
C GLY A 23 22.61 -25.52 9.93
N THR A 24 21.34 -25.11 10.02
CA THR A 24 20.85 -24.19 11.04
C THR A 24 19.56 -24.72 11.70
N THR A 25 19.14 -24.05 12.77
CA THR A 25 17.84 -24.22 13.42
C THR A 25 16.78 -23.23 12.91
N ILE A 26 17.06 -22.55 11.79
CA ILE A 26 16.20 -21.51 11.24
C ILE A 26 15.17 -22.13 10.31
N THR A 27 13.90 -21.82 10.57
CA THR A 27 12.78 -22.11 9.67
C THR A 27 12.18 -20.80 9.18
N ILE A 28 11.96 -20.70 7.88
CA ILE A 28 11.28 -19.58 7.23
C ILE A 28 9.93 -20.05 6.71
N ALA A 29 8.85 -19.40 7.13
CA ALA A 29 7.55 -19.52 6.50
C ALA A 29 7.39 -18.42 5.44
N VAL A 30 6.90 -18.79 4.26
CA VAL A 30 6.58 -17.88 3.15
C VAL A 30 5.09 -17.97 2.89
N ILE A 31 4.35 -16.92 3.26
CA ILE A 31 2.93 -16.80 2.95
C ILE A 31 2.79 -16.03 1.64
N THR A 32 2.17 -16.66 0.64
CA THR A 32 1.82 -16.01 -0.63
C THR A 32 0.34 -15.61 -0.60
N LEU A 33 0.06 -14.33 -0.83
CA LEU A 33 -1.30 -13.80 -0.91
C LEU A 33 -1.91 -14.01 -2.30
N LYS A 34 -3.24 -13.94 -2.41
CA LYS A 34 -3.96 -13.99 -3.71
C LYS A 34 -3.55 -12.88 -4.68
N SER A 35 -3.00 -11.78 -4.18
CA SER A 35 -2.42 -10.70 -4.99
C SER A 35 -1.07 -11.04 -5.63
N GLY A 36 -0.45 -12.16 -5.22
CA GLY A 36 0.93 -12.51 -5.58
C GLY A 36 1.99 -11.91 -4.66
N PHE A 37 1.61 -11.05 -3.69
CA PHE A 37 2.56 -10.52 -2.71
C PHE A 37 2.96 -11.59 -1.68
N THR A 38 4.23 -11.62 -1.28
CA THR A 38 4.78 -12.61 -0.35
C THR A 38 5.20 -11.96 0.97
N VAL A 39 4.92 -12.65 2.06
CA VAL A 39 5.26 -12.24 3.42
C VAL A 39 5.96 -13.37 4.11
N THR A 40 7.13 -13.09 4.68
CA THR A 40 7.94 -14.09 5.37
C THR A 40 7.88 -13.91 6.87
N GLY A 41 8.05 -15.02 7.58
CA GLY A 41 8.26 -15.07 9.02
C GLY A 41 9.27 -16.14 9.34
N GLU A 42 9.94 -15.99 10.47
CA GLU A 42 11.09 -16.82 10.81
C GLU A 42 11.01 -17.33 12.25
N SER A 43 11.56 -18.51 12.49
CA SER A 43 11.87 -19.02 13.82
C SER A 43 13.32 -19.47 13.87
N ALA A 44 13.92 -19.42 15.05
CA ALA A 44 15.29 -19.85 15.28
C ALA A 44 15.40 -20.50 16.67
N CYS A 45 15.69 -21.80 16.73
CA CYS A 45 15.92 -22.49 18.00
C CYS A 45 17.34 -22.24 18.51
N VAL A 46 17.50 -22.05 19.82
CA VAL A 46 18.80 -21.74 20.46
C VAL A 46 19.73 -22.95 20.49
N ASP A 47 19.19 -24.14 20.76
CA ASP A 47 19.95 -25.39 20.83
C ASP A 47 19.46 -26.37 19.75
N PRO A 48 20.32 -26.76 18.79
CA PRO A 48 19.97 -27.74 17.77
C PRO A 48 19.46 -29.08 18.32
N ASN A 49 19.89 -29.49 19.51
CA ASN A 49 19.42 -30.74 20.13
C ASN A 49 17.94 -30.67 20.53
N ASN A 50 17.40 -29.46 20.71
CA ASN A 50 16.00 -29.21 21.04
C ASN A 50 15.21 -28.73 19.82
N PHE A 51 15.75 -28.88 18.60
CA PHE A 51 15.06 -28.44 17.39
C PHE A 51 13.88 -29.36 17.08
N ASP A 52 12.71 -28.75 16.93
CA ASP A 52 11.46 -29.39 16.52
C ASP A 52 10.90 -28.65 15.30
N VAL A 53 10.70 -29.39 14.20
CA VAL A 53 10.25 -28.83 12.92
C VAL A 53 8.83 -28.28 13.01
N GLU A 54 7.94 -28.93 13.76
CA GLU A 54 6.54 -28.51 13.86
C GLU A 54 6.44 -27.21 14.67
N ILE A 55 7.19 -27.11 15.78
CA ILE A 55 7.30 -25.89 16.58
C ILE A 55 7.92 -24.77 15.74
N GLY A 56 9.00 -25.07 15.02
CA GLY A 56 9.68 -24.11 14.14
C GLY A 56 8.75 -23.57 13.04
N ASN A 57 8.03 -24.45 12.36
CA ASN A 57 7.05 -24.08 11.33
C ASN A 57 5.93 -23.22 11.91
N LYS A 58 5.37 -23.62 13.07
CA LYS A 58 4.30 -22.89 13.73
C LYS A 58 4.72 -21.45 14.06
N ILE A 59 5.86 -21.27 14.73
CA ILE A 59 6.34 -19.93 15.11
C ILE A 59 6.67 -19.09 13.88
N ALA A 60 7.29 -19.69 12.86
CA ALA A 60 7.61 -18.98 11.62
C ALA A 60 6.33 -18.51 10.90
N TYR A 61 5.28 -19.35 10.87
CA TYR A 61 3.97 -18.99 10.33
C TYR A 61 3.30 -17.87 11.13
N GLU A 62 3.27 -17.99 12.47
CA GLU A 62 2.67 -16.97 13.35
C GLU A 62 3.36 -15.61 13.14
N ASN A 63 4.70 -15.58 13.07
CA ASN A 63 5.45 -14.36 12.76
C ASN A 63 5.15 -13.79 11.37
N ALA A 64 4.94 -14.64 10.36
CA ALA A 64 4.54 -14.19 9.02
C ALA A 64 3.10 -13.65 9.02
N PHE A 65 2.20 -14.34 9.71
CA PHE A 65 0.79 -13.99 9.82
C PHE A 65 0.58 -12.68 10.59
N ASP A 66 1.34 -12.44 11.65
CA ASP A 66 1.31 -11.18 12.41
C ASP A 66 1.70 -9.97 11.57
N LYS A 67 2.62 -10.14 10.62
CA LYS A 67 2.96 -9.09 9.65
C LYS A 67 1.77 -8.77 8.72
N LEU A 68 0.89 -9.73 8.43
CA LEU A 68 -0.32 -9.48 7.61
C LEU A 68 -1.30 -8.54 8.29
N TRP A 69 -1.43 -8.59 9.62
CA TRP A 69 -2.27 -7.64 10.36
C TRP A 69 -1.83 -6.20 10.12
N GLN A 70 -0.52 -5.96 10.13
CA GLN A 70 0.04 -4.63 9.86
C GLN A 70 -0.23 -4.20 8.42
N LEU A 71 -0.01 -5.10 7.45
CA LEU A 71 -0.21 -4.81 6.02
C LEU A 71 -1.67 -4.50 5.68
N PHE A 72 -2.60 -5.37 6.07
CA PHE A 72 -4.01 -5.16 5.80
C PHE A 72 -4.60 -4.00 6.62
N GLY A 73 -4.11 -3.79 7.84
CA GLY A 73 -4.45 -2.59 8.63
C GLY A 73 -4.03 -1.30 7.95
N PHE A 74 -2.81 -1.25 7.42
CA PHE A 74 -2.30 -0.13 6.63
C PHE A 74 -3.12 0.09 5.35
N GLU A 75 -3.39 -0.97 4.58
CA GLU A 75 -4.20 -0.89 3.36
C GLU A 75 -5.60 -0.34 3.65
N LEU A 76 -6.26 -0.83 4.70
CA LEU A 76 -7.57 -0.34 5.11
C LEU A 76 -7.50 1.13 5.54
N LYS A 77 -6.48 1.54 6.29
CA LYS A 77 -6.31 2.93 6.71
C LYS A 77 -6.10 3.87 5.53
N GLN A 78 -5.38 3.43 4.50
CA GLN A 78 -5.20 4.19 3.25
C GLN A 78 -6.52 4.40 2.51
N LYS A 79 -7.38 3.37 2.45
CA LYS A 79 -8.72 3.44 1.84
C LYS A 79 -9.66 4.37 2.60
N ILE A 80 -9.70 4.28 3.94
CA ILE A 80 -10.54 5.13 4.79
C ILE A 80 -10.01 6.58 4.80
N GLY A 81 -8.70 6.75 4.73
CA GLY A 81 -8.02 8.03 4.87
C GLY A 81 -7.62 8.34 6.33
N GLY A 82 -6.65 9.24 6.46
CA GLY A 82 -6.25 9.86 7.71
C GLY A 82 -7.29 10.84 8.25
N ASP A 83 -6.88 11.73 9.15
CA ASP A 83 -7.71 12.84 9.59
C ASP A 83 -8.02 13.82 8.43
N TRP A 84 -8.73 14.91 8.74
CA TRP A 84 -9.09 15.89 7.72
C TRP A 84 -7.87 16.64 7.15
N VAL A 85 -6.79 16.79 7.93
CA VAL A 85 -5.56 17.45 7.50
C VAL A 85 -4.80 16.56 6.52
N TYR A 86 -4.67 15.28 6.82
CA TYR A 86 -4.11 14.28 5.91
C TYR A 86 -4.87 14.25 4.58
N ARG A 87 -6.21 14.21 4.63
CA ARG A 87 -7.04 14.20 3.41
C ARG A 87 -6.87 15.48 2.60
N LEU A 88 -6.74 16.62 3.26
CA LEU A 88 -6.50 17.91 2.61
C LEU A 88 -5.13 17.95 1.92
N HIS A 89 -4.06 17.52 2.60
CA HIS A 89 -2.73 17.39 1.98
C HIS A 89 -2.73 16.44 0.79
N ARG A 90 -3.39 15.28 0.92
CA ARG A 90 -3.48 14.29 -0.16
C ARG A 90 -4.20 14.85 -1.37
N GLU A 91 -5.37 15.46 -1.18
CA GLU A 91 -6.13 16.09 -2.26
C GLU A 91 -5.33 17.18 -2.96
N ARG A 92 -4.63 18.01 -2.20
CA ARG A 92 -3.75 19.06 -2.71
C ARG A 92 -2.60 18.49 -3.55
N SER A 93 -1.93 17.43 -3.08
CA SER A 93 -0.84 16.77 -3.82
C SER A 93 -1.33 16.15 -5.12
N GLU A 94 -2.39 15.33 -5.04
CA GLU A 94 -2.96 14.66 -6.22
C GLU A 94 -3.44 15.68 -7.27
N LEU A 95 -4.04 16.80 -6.83
CA LEU A 95 -4.48 17.86 -7.73
C LEU A 95 -3.28 18.54 -8.41
N SER A 96 -2.21 18.83 -7.66
CA SER A 96 -0.98 19.41 -8.22
C SER A 96 -0.38 18.50 -9.29
N GLU A 97 -0.21 17.21 -9.00
CA GLU A 97 0.34 16.22 -9.94
C GLU A 97 -0.51 16.11 -11.22
N ARG A 98 -1.84 16.13 -11.08
CA ARG A 98 -2.75 16.11 -12.25
C ARG A 98 -2.66 17.39 -13.08
N ILE A 99 -2.49 18.55 -12.44
CA ILE A 99 -2.29 19.82 -13.16
C ILE A 99 -0.97 19.78 -13.94
N ASP A 100 0.09 19.28 -13.33
CA ASP A 100 1.40 19.18 -13.97
C ASP A 100 1.35 18.24 -15.18
N ALA A 101 0.76 17.05 -15.03
CA ALA A 101 0.54 16.12 -16.13
C ALA A 101 -0.33 16.74 -17.26
N LEU A 102 -1.37 17.50 -16.91
CA LEU A 102 -2.21 18.17 -17.90
C LEU A 102 -1.46 19.28 -18.64
N LYS A 103 -0.61 20.05 -17.95
CA LYS A 103 0.24 21.07 -18.57
C LYS A 103 1.25 20.45 -19.53
N GLU A 104 1.89 19.35 -19.14
CA GLU A 104 2.78 18.59 -20.01
C GLU A 104 2.04 18.09 -21.26
N PHE A 105 0.87 17.50 -21.08
CA PHE A 105 0.01 17.05 -22.18
C PHE A 105 -0.35 18.20 -23.15
N LEU A 106 -0.78 19.35 -22.61
CA LEU A 106 -1.15 20.52 -23.41
C LEU A 106 0.03 21.14 -24.18
N ASN A 107 1.27 20.86 -23.76
CA ASN A 107 2.50 21.29 -24.43
C ASN A 107 3.08 20.22 -25.36
N SER A 108 2.48 19.03 -25.40
CA SER A 108 2.92 17.92 -26.23
C SER A 108 2.58 18.12 -27.72
N LYS A 109 3.10 17.24 -28.58
CA LYS A 109 2.81 17.23 -30.02
C LYS A 109 1.56 16.41 -30.38
N GLU A 110 0.77 16.00 -29.39
CA GLU A 110 -0.44 15.24 -29.65
C GLU A 110 -1.45 16.05 -30.45
N ILE A 111 -2.08 15.39 -31.43
CA ILE A 111 -3.04 16.03 -32.32
C ILE A 111 -4.43 15.88 -31.70
N ILE A 112 -4.92 16.98 -31.13
CA ILE A 112 -6.29 17.11 -30.61
C ILE A 112 -7.01 18.23 -31.36
N THR A 113 -8.35 18.19 -31.34
CA THR A 113 -9.14 19.27 -31.95
C THR A 113 -8.99 20.57 -31.15
N ILE A 114 -9.23 21.71 -31.81
CA ILE A 114 -9.22 23.04 -31.15
C ILE A 114 -10.24 23.07 -29.99
N CYS A 115 -11.41 22.46 -30.19
CA CYS A 115 -12.45 22.37 -29.17
C CYS A 115 -11.96 21.62 -27.92
N GLU A 116 -11.33 20.45 -28.09
CA GLU A 116 -10.77 19.67 -26.98
C GLU A 116 -9.65 20.44 -26.28
N HIS A 117 -8.74 21.06 -27.03
CA HIS A 117 -7.66 21.86 -26.46
C HIS A 117 -8.20 23.00 -25.58
N ASN A 118 -9.26 23.70 -26.03
CA ASN A 118 -9.88 24.76 -25.25
C ASN A 118 -10.53 24.25 -23.96
N VAL A 119 -11.20 23.09 -24.01
CA VAL A 119 -11.77 22.44 -22.81
C VAL A 119 -10.67 22.07 -21.83
N LEU A 120 -9.56 21.50 -22.29
CA LEU A 120 -8.41 21.13 -21.44
C LEU A 120 -7.72 22.35 -20.82
N LYS A 121 -7.58 23.46 -21.55
CA LYS A 121 -7.08 24.73 -21.00
C LYS A 121 -8.03 25.30 -19.93
N GLN A 122 -9.34 25.20 -20.15
CA GLN A 122 -10.32 25.62 -19.14
C GLN A 122 -10.26 24.71 -17.90
N GLN A 123 -10.09 23.40 -18.08
CA GLN A 123 -9.87 22.45 -17.00
C GLN A 123 -8.63 22.80 -16.19
N GLU A 124 -7.48 23.02 -16.83
CA GLU A 124 -6.23 23.43 -16.17
C GLU A 124 -6.42 24.69 -15.32
N LYS A 125 -7.09 25.70 -15.88
CA LYS A 125 -7.37 26.96 -15.16
C LYS A 125 -8.20 26.73 -13.89
N VAL A 126 -9.31 25.98 -13.98
CA VAL A 126 -10.19 25.72 -12.82
C VAL A 126 -9.48 24.87 -11.78
N MET A 127 -8.72 23.86 -12.20
CA MET A 127 -7.92 23.04 -11.29
C MET A 127 -6.86 23.88 -10.56
N SER A 128 -6.15 24.77 -11.26
CA SER A 128 -5.18 25.70 -10.65
C SER A 128 -5.82 26.66 -9.64
N GLN A 129 -7.04 27.14 -9.91
CA GLN A 129 -7.80 27.93 -8.94
C GLN A 129 -8.17 27.12 -7.69
N TYR A 130 -8.59 25.87 -7.87
CA TYR A 130 -8.90 25.00 -6.74
C TYR A 130 -7.64 24.68 -5.91
N LEU A 131 -6.50 24.44 -6.56
CA LEU A 131 -5.23 24.22 -5.88
C LEU A 131 -4.85 25.41 -4.98
N ALA A 132 -5.03 26.64 -5.45
CA ALA A 132 -4.78 27.85 -4.64
C ALA A 132 -5.68 27.92 -3.40
N ILE A 133 -6.93 27.45 -3.49
CA ILE A 133 -7.83 27.34 -2.33
C ILE A 133 -7.31 26.30 -1.34
N LEU A 134 -6.84 25.14 -1.82
CA LEU A 134 -6.28 24.10 -0.96
C LEU A 134 -5.00 24.57 -0.25
N ASP A 135 -4.11 25.28 -0.95
CA ASP A 135 -2.92 25.90 -0.38
C ASP A 135 -3.28 26.92 0.70
N ALA A 136 -4.26 27.79 0.43
CA ALA A 136 -4.73 28.78 1.40
C ALA A 136 -5.35 28.14 2.65
N ARG A 137 -6.04 27.00 2.50
CA ARG A 137 -6.57 26.22 3.64
C ARG A 137 -5.46 25.60 4.46
N LEU A 138 -4.45 25.01 3.81
CA LEU A 138 -3.30 24.41 4.49
C LEU A 138 -2.45 25.44 5.25
N ALA A 139 -2.34 26.67 4.74
CA ALA A 139 -1.60 27.75 5.40
C ALA A 139 -2.25 28.25 6.72
N GLN A 140 -3.48 27.82 7.02
CA GLN A 140 -4.23 28.21 8.22
C GLN A 140 -4.22 27.14 9.32
N ILE A 141 -3.56 26.00 9.08
CA ILE A 141 -3.45 24.85 10.00
C ILE A 141 -2.08 24.89 10.67
#